data_AF-A0A9W6KJ07-F1
#
_entry.id   AF-A0A9W6KJ07-F1
#
_cell.length_a   1.000
_cell.length_b   1.000
_cell.length_c   1.000
_cell.angle_alpha   90.00
_cell.angle_beta   90.00
_cell.angle_gamma   90.00
#
_symmetry.space_group_name_H-M   'P 1'
#
loop_
_entity.id
_entity.type
_entity.pdbx_description
1 polymer ?
#
loop_
_entity_poly.entity_id
_entity_poly.type
_entity_poly.pdbx_seq_one_letter_code
_entity_poly.pdbx_strand_id
1 'polypeptide(L)' 'MIDDDDRIHDRAALLPEELAAGSDDPEAQAAAVLADSDDREEYRETAPDLRIEHRTSDEAAS' A
#
# COMPACT_ATOMS: atom_id res chain seq x y z
N MET A 1 8.51 15.87 -1.18
CA MET A 1 8.27 14.97 -0.04
C MET A 1 6.83 15.23 0.33
N ILE A 2 5.93 14.30 -0.01
CA ILE A 2 4.54 14.39 0.47
C ILE A 2 4.61 14.05 1.95
N ASP A 3 3.93 14.83 2.79
CA ASP A 3 3.88 14.59 4.22
C ASP A 3 3.10 13.30 4.53
N ASP A 4 3.44 12.58 5.60
CA ASP A 4 2.76 11.33 5.93
C ASP A 4 1.28 11.56 6.29
N ASP A 5 0.95 12.71 6.90
CA ASP A 5 -0.44 13.06 7.20
C ASP A 5 -1.26 13.24 5.91
N ASP A 6 -0.67 13.85 4.87
CA ASP A 6 -1.31 14.01 3.56
C ASP A 6 -1.51 12.64 2.88
N ARG A 7 -0.52 11.74 2.96
CA ARG A 7 -0.62 10.37 2.41
C ARG A 7 -1.71 9.56 3.12
N ILE A 8 -1.78 9.67 4.45
CA ILE A 8 -2.79 9.00 5.27
C ILE A 8 -4.17 9.51 4.90
N HIS A 9 -4.36 10.83 4.81
CA HIS A 9 -5.63 11.45 4.48
C HIS A 9 -6.15 11.01 3.11
N ASP A 10 -5.30 11.06 2.08
CA ASP A 10 -5.67 10.65 0.72
C ASP A 10 -6.04 9.16 0.65
N ARG A 11 -5.32 8.30 1.38
CA ARG A 11 -5.56 6.86 1.42
C ARG A 11 -6.79 6.48 2.24
N ALA A 12 -7.11 7.25 3.29
CA ALA A 12 -8.25 7.04 4.17
C ALA A 12 -9.60 7.37 3.51
N ALA A 13 -9.59 7.96 2.31
CA ALA A 13 -10.80 8.22 1.53
C ALA A 13 -11.55 6.91 1.22
N LEU A 14 -12.75 6.78 1.78
CA LEU A 14 -13.60 5.61 1.62
C LEU A 14 -14.47 5.68 0.36
N LEU A 15 -14.67 4.53 -0.28
CA LEU A 15 -15.66 4.32 -1.31
C LEU A 15 -17.08 4.24 -0.70
N PRO A 16 -18.15 4.46 -1.50
CA PRO A 16 -19.53 4.35 -1.02
C PRO A 16 -19.85 3.01 -0.35
N GLU A 17 -19.31 1.92 -0.88
CA GLU A 17 -19.49 0.57 -0.33
C GLU A 17 -18.82 0.40 1.03
N GLU A 18 -17.67 1.02 1.24
CA GLU A 18 -16.91 0.98 2.50
C GLU A 18 -17.56 1.85 3.57
N LEU A 19 -18.12 3.00 3.17
CA LEU A 19 -18.97 3.83 4.02
C LEU A 19 -20.23 3.05 4.46
N ALA A 20 -20.83 2.28 3.55
CA ALA A 20 -21.99 1.45 3.86
C ALA A 20 -21.64 0.27 4.79
N ALA A 21 -20.43 -0.29 4.66
CA ALA A 21 -19.92 -1.32 5.56
C ALA A 21 -19.58 -0.77 6.96
N GLY A 22 -19.17 0.50 7.05
CA GLY A 22 -18.86 1.19 8.29
C GLY A 22 -17.47 0.86 8.83
N SER A 23 -16.43 1.43 8.23
CA SER A 23 -15.06 1.32 8.74
C SER A 23 -14.89 2.07 10.07
N ASP A 24 -14.31 1.40 11.07
CA ASP A 24 -14.15 1.95 12.44
C ASP A 24 -13.21 3.16 12.50
N ASP A 25 -12.01 3.06 11.90
CA ASP A 25 -11.02 4.14 11.81
C ASP A 25 -10.21 4.03 10.50
N PRO A 26 -10.66 4.71 9.43
CA PRO A 26 -9.98 4.70 8.13
C PRO A 26 -8.57 5.30 8.16
N GLU A 27 -8.32 6.29 9.02
CA GLU A 27 -7.00 6.93 9.12
C GLU A 27 -5.99 5.99 9.79
N ALA A 28 -6.39 5.32 10.88
CA ALA A 28 -5.55 4.31 11.51
C ALA A 28 -5.26 3.12 10.57
N GLN A 29 -6.26 2.69 9.80
CA GLN A 29 -6.06 1.64 8.79
C GLN A 29 -5.09 2.10 7.69
N ALA A 30 -5.25 3.33 7.18
CA ALA A 30 -4.37 3.90 6.16
C ALA A 30 -2.92 4.01 6.65
N ALA A 31 -2.71 4.50 7.87
CA ALA A 31 -1.38 4.60 8.48
C ALA A 31 -0.69 3.23 8.59
N ALA A 32 -1.40 2.19 9.05
CA ALA A 32 -0.85 0.85 9.18
C ALA A 32 -0.45 0.25 7.81
N VAL A 33 -1.27 0.46 6.78
CA VAL A 33 -1.00 -0.03 5.42
C VAL A 33 0.20 0.70 4.80
N LEU A 34 0.32 2.01 5.02
CA LEU A 34 1.45 2.79 4.51
C LEU A 34 2.75 2.38 5.19
N ALA A 35 2.75 2.19 6.51
CA ALA A 35 3.92 1.70 7.25
C ALA A 35 4.38 0.32 6.73
N ASP A 36 3.47 -0.65 6.55
CA ASP A 36 3.81 -1.96 5.97
C ASP A 36 4.33 -1.85 4.53
N SER A 37 3.79 -0.91 3.76
CA SER A 37 4.24 -0.70 2.38
C SER A 37 5.64 -0.12 2.31
N ASP A 38 5.93 0.88 3.14
CA ASP A 38 7.23 1.53 3.24
C ASP A 38 8.29 0.51 3.72
N ASP A 39 7.98 -0.31 4.74
CA ASP A 39 8.84 -1.39 5.22
C ASP A 39 9.15 -2.41 4.12
N ARG A 40 8.15 -2.81 3.34
CA ARG A 40 8.31 -3.77 2.23
C ARG A 40 9.10 -3.18 1.06
N GLU A 41 8.98 -1.88 0.81
CA GLU A 41 9.75 -1.17 -0.21
C GLU A 41 11.22 -1.05 0.21
N GLU A 42 11.50 -0.61 1.45
CA GLU A 42 12.86 -0.57 2.00
C GLU A 42 13.51 -1.97 1.99
N TYR A 43 12.78 -3.00 2.41
CA TYR A 43 13.27 -4.37 2.39
C TYR A 43 13.57 -4.86 0.96
N ARG A 44 12.74 -4.50 -0.02
CA ARG A 44 12.98 -4.85 -1.43
C ARG A 44 14.23 -4.17 -1.99
N GLU A 45 14.44 -2.90 -1.67
CA GLU A 45 15.60 -2.15 -2.16
C GLU A 45 16.91 -2.64 -1.56
N THR A 46 16.87 -3.16 -0.33
CA THR A 46 18.06 -3.51 0.46
C THR A 46 18.39 -5.00 0.50
N ALA A 47 17.46 -5.90 0.12
CA ALA A 47 17.65 -7.36 0.18
C ALA A 47 18.06 -7.97 -1.19
N PRO A 48 19.35 -8.26 -1.44
CA PRO A 48 19.84 -8.83 -2.71
C PRO A 48 19.33 -10.25 -3.00
N ASP A 49 18.89 -10.98 -1.98
CA ASP A 49 18.48 -12.38 -2.08
C ASP A 49 16.98 -12.56 -2.45
N LEU A 50 16.20 -11.48 -2.39
CA LEU A 50 14.80 -11.43 -2.82
C LEU A 50 14.69 -10.82 -4.22
N ARG A 51 15.28 -11.51 -5.21
CA ARG A 51 14.91 -11.28 -6.60
C ARG A 51 13.47 -11.70 -6.81
N ILE A 52 12.54 -10.77 -6.63
CA ILE A 52 11.19 -10.90 -7.17
C ILE A 52 11.31 -10.73 -8.69
N GLU A 53 11.09 -11.80 -9.45
CA GLU A 53 11.06 -11.70 -10.91
C GLU A 53 9.88 -10.83 -11.35
N HIS A 54 10.18 -9.77 -12.08
CA HIS A 54 9.20 -8.83 -12.58
C HIS A 54 8.55 -9.40 -13.85
N ARG A 55 7.70 -10.43 -13.71
CA ARG A 55 6.95 -10.94 -14.86
C ARG A 55 5.96 -9.88 -15.32
N THR A 56 6.13 -9.47 -16.56
CA THR A 56 5.16 -8.61 -17.25
C THR A 56 3.88 -9.39 -17.54
N SER A 57 2.78 -8.68 -17.77
CA SER A 57 1.49 -9.29 -18.08
C SER A 57 1.53 -10.22 -19.31
N ASP A 58 2.37 -9.89 -20.31
CA ASP A 58 2.59 -10.72 -21.50
C ASP A 58 3.30 -12.04 -21.19
N GLU A 59 4.26 -12.02 -20.25
CA GLU A 59 4.94 -13.24 -19.81
C GLU A 59 4.02 -14.14 -19.01
N ALA A 60 3.10 -13.58 -18.21
CA ALA A 60 2.12 -14.34 -17.43
C ALA A 60 1.12 -15.15 -18.29
N ALA A 61 0.86 -14.68 -19.52
CA ALA A 61 -0.12 -15.25 -20.43
C ALA A 61 0.43 -16.33 -21.38
N SER A 62 1.74 -16.64 -21.32
CA SER A 62 2.40 -17.70 -22.11
C SER A 62 2.43 -19.05 -21.40
#